data_AF-A0A4V1S8X2-F1
#
_entry.id   AF-A0A4V1S8X2-F1
#
_cell.length_a   1.000
_cell.length_b   1.000
_cell.length_c   1.000
_cell.angle_alpha   90.00
_cell.angle_beta   90.00
_cell.angle_gamma   90.00
#
_symmetry.space_group_name_H-M   'P 1'
#
loop_
_entity.id
_entity.type
_entity.pdbx_description
1 polymer ?
#
loop_
_entity_poly.entity_id
_entity_poly.type
_entity_poly.pdbx_seq_one_letter_code
_entity_poly.pdbx_strand_id
1 'polypeptide(L)'
;MNLPLWLSRSAALTAELDSAAAFGAAAEAALALARHRSELMDMDWMEAASRESPDVMLRLTGELPRRERLTLRVLLAARLLTEGETAAGRQIVETVFEPEPWPLEPAAAQSPAWAVILADQPDLLGVWRRRMTGDVVERTMEWLGQGLEDGALARMLEAAESGRERGPARMLITAMWRRDRLPALLHCMDMPIRDHHGEKWEYGQSAQEIRGWLLGCVCRMLLKRGRIREALDLCRKHDARPLVPFSQAARWTKVPEAMRLVLESAPDDCGGLSQWAAVAETLAWAKDVATVWPFVQKRTAEDWAEAGLFFEVITDRAMITGEVDLAEGFLALAPEGTARPLRARLALARIRTVRELAAPAMKLLPNGARWRLALRRKGGREELARLALSDFLYG
;
A
#
# COMPACT_ATOMS: atom_id res chain seq x y z
N MET A 1 -5.77 -35.19 -28.82
CA MET A 1 -5.14 -34.66 -27.60
C MET A 1 -6.19 -34.47 -26.51
N ASN A 2 -5.99 -35.04 -25.31
CA ASN A 2 -6.88 -34.81 -24.16
C ASN A 2 -6.40 -33.54 -23.44
N LEU A 3 -7.07 -32.42 -23.70
CA LEU A 3 -6.64 -31.09 -23.25
C LEU A 3 -6.51 -30.95 -21.71
N PRO A 4 -7.46 -31.42 -20.89
CA PRO A 4 -7.30 -31.43 -19.43
C PRO A 4 -6.07 -32.21 -18.94
N LEU A 5 -5.79 -33.38 -19.52
CA LEU A 5 -4.63 -34.20 -19.17
C LEU A 5 -3.32 -33.54 -19.61
N TRP A 6 -3.34 -32.88 -20.78
CA TRP A 6 -2.20 -32.14 -21.29
C TRP A 6 -1.86 -30.93 -20.41
N LEU A 7 -2.88 -30.19 -19.95
CA LEU A 7 -2.72 -29.05 -19.04
C LEU A 7 -2.22 -29.48 -17.65
N SER A 8 -2.74 -30.58 -17.09
CA SER A 8 -2.28 -31.06 -15.78
C SER A 8 -0.82 -31.53 -15.82
N ARG A 9 -0.42 -32.24 -16.87
CA ARG A 9 0.96 -32.68 -17.07
C ARG A 9 1.91 -31.51 -17.33
N SER A 10 1.45 -30.51 -18.07
CA SER A 10 2.20 -29.26 -18.28
C SER A 10 2.43 -28.49 -16.97
N ALA A 11 1.43 -28.43 -16.09
CA ALA A 11 1.55 -27.80 -14.77
C ALA A 11 2.48 -28.60 -13.84
N ALA A 12 2.39 -29.93 -13.85
CA ALA A 12 3.27 -30.80 -13.06
C ALA A 12 4.74 -30.66 -13.49
N LEU A 13 5.03 -30.68 -14.80
CA LEU A 13 6.38 -30.49 -15.33
C LEU A 13 6.91 -29.07 -15.06
N THR A 14 6.03 -28.07 -15.02
CA THR A 14 6.41 -26.71 -14.57
C THR A 14 6.77 -26.70 -13.09
N ALA A 15 6.01 -27.41 -12.24
CA ALA A 15 6.32 -27.53 -10.82
C ALA A 15 7.60 -28.35 -10.54
N GLU A 16 7.86 -29.40 -11.32
CA GLU A 16 9.11 -30.17 -11.27
C GLU A 16 10.32 -29.30 -11.65
N LEU A 17 10.16 -28.47 -12.68
CA LEU A 17 11.17 -27.48 -13.04
C LEU A 17 11.39 -26.44 -11.94
N ASP A 18 10.31 -25.90 -11.37
CA ASP A 18 10.37 -24.92 -10.28
C ASP A 18 10.98 -25.49 -8.98
N SER A 19 10.86 -26.80 -8.78
CA SER A 19 11.38 -27.51 -7.59
C SER A 19 12.72 -28.23 -7.80
N ALA A 20 13.27 -28.17 -9.02
CA ALA A 20 14.52 -28.84 -9.35
C ALA A 20 15.70 -28.23 -8.55
N ALA A 21 16.35 -29.08 -7.75
CA ALA A 21 17.41 -28.67 -6.83
C ALA A 21 18.84 -28.75 -7.41
N ALA A 22 19.00 -29.22 -8.65
CA ALA A 22 20.28 -29.31 -9.37
C ALA A 22 20.10 -28.98 -10.87
N PHE A 23 21.14 -28.42 -11.49
CA PHE A 23 21.19 -27.99 -12.90
C PHE A 23 20.66 -29.06 -13.86
N GLY A 24 21.18 -30.29 -13.76
CA GLY A 24 20.78 -31.40 -14.62
C GLY A 24 19.29 -31.71 -14.50
N ALA A 25 18.74 -31.70 -13.28
CA ALA A 25 17.31 -31.93 -13.05
C ALA A 25 16.44 -30.78 -13.58
N ALA A 26 16.91 -29.53 -13.52
CA ALA A 26 16.20 -28.38 -14.08
C ALA A 26 16.22 -28.40 -15.61
N ALA A 27 17.37 -28.72 -16.22
CA ALA A 27 17.49 -28.87 -17.66
C ALA A 27 16.64 -30.04 -18.17
N GLU A 28 16.62 -31.17 -17.46
CA GLU A 28 15.76 -32.32 -17.73
C GLU A 28 14.27 -32.00 -17.61
N ALA A 29 13.85 -31.34 -16.53
CA ALA A 29 12.45 -30.95 -16.32
C ALA A 29 11.98 -29.92 -17.37
N ALA A 30 12.84 -28.95 -17.71
CA ALA A 30 12.52 -27.95 -18.73
C ALA A 30 12.48 -28.54 -20.14
N LEU A 31 13.36 -29.50 -20.43
CA LEU A 31 13.33 -30.28 -21.66
C LEU A 31 12.10 -31.20 -21.74
N ALA A 32 11.73 -31.85 -20.63
CA ALA A 32 10.52 -32.67 -20.55
C ALA A 32 9.27 -31.81 -20.75
N LEU A 33 9.25 -30.60 -20.17
CA LEU A 33 8.22 -29.59 -20.41
C LEU A 33 8.19 -29.15 -21.86
N ALA A 34 9.34 -28.88 -22.48
CA ALA A 34 9.44 -28.49 -23.88
C ALA A 34 8.96 -29.63 -24.81
N ARG A 35 9.37 -30.87 -24.59
CA ARG A 35 8.90 -32.06 -25.34
C ARG A 35 7.40 -32.25 -25.22
N HIS A 36 6.86 -32.14 -23.99
CA HIS A 36 5.42 -32.23 -23.73
C HIS A 36 4.62 -31.12 -24.44
N ARG A 37 5.21 -29.93 -24.60
CA ARG A 37 4.55 -28.78 -25.24
C ARG A 37 4.75 -28.67 -26.76
N SER A 38 5.83 -29.24 -27.30
CA SER A 38 6.21 -29.10 -28.73
C SER A 38 6.11 -30.38 -29.56
N GLU A 39 5.80 -31.53 -28.96
CA GLU A 39 5.69 -32.84 -29.64
C GLU A 39 6.98 -33.31 -30.36
N LEU A 40 8.15 -32.70 -30.10
CA LEU A 40 9.43 -33.08 -30.71
C LEU A 40 9.98 -34.40 -30.10
N MET A 41 10.00 -35.48 -30.89
CA MET A 41 10.25 -36.85 -30.42
C MET A 41 11.69 -37.39 -30.60
N ASP A 42 12.56 -36.84 -31.47
CA ASP A 42 13.70 -37.65 -31.98
C ASP A 42 15.12 -37.11 -31.74
N MET A 43 15.45 -36.65 -30.53
CA MET A 43 16.85 -36.38 -30.14
C MET A 43 17.09 -36.76 -28.69
N ASP A 44 18.28 -37.31 -28.37
CA ASP A 44 18.65 -37.73 -27.02
C ASP A 44 19.20 -36.57 -26.18
N TRP A 45 18.32 -35.60 -25.93
CA TRP A 45 18.63 -34.35 -25.23
C TRP A 45 18.97 -34.52 -23.74
N MET A 46 18.58 -35.64 -23.10
CA MET A 46 18.73 -35.82 -21.65
C MET A 46 20.18 -36.03 -21.23
N GLU A 47 20.98 -36.71 -22.06
CA GLU A 47 22.40 -36.93 -21.79
C GLU A 47 23.24 -35.66 -22.07
N ALA A 48 22.85 -34.87 -23.07
CA ALA A 48 23.54 -33.64 -23.46
C ALA A 48 23.17 -32.41 -22.60
N ALA A 49 22.05 -32.42 -21.86
CA ALA A 49 21.66 -31.27 -21.05
C ALA A 49 22.19 -31.32 -19.60
N SER A 50 22.51 -32.52 -19.09
CA SER A 50 22.84 -32.77 -17.69
C SER A 50 24.35 -32.69 -17.36
N ARG A 51 25.22 -32.59 -18.38
CA ARG A 51 26.70 -32.64 -18.23
C ARG A 51 27.48 -31.57 -18.99
N GLU A 52 26.80 -30.69 -19.72
CA GLU A 52 27.43 -29.91 -20.79
C GLU A 52 27.54 -28.41 -20.50
N SER A 53 28.48 -27.78 -21.21
CA SER A 53 28.78 -26.35 -21.09
C SER A 53 27.63 -25.44 -21.59
N PRO A 54 27.60 -24.14 -21.19
CA PRO A 54 26.59 -23.17 -21.63
C PRO A 54 26.48 -23.06 -23.16
N ASP A 55 27.60 -23.18 -23.88
CA ASP A 55 27.64 -23.16 -25.35
C ASP A 55 26.92 -24.35 -25.99
N VAL A 56 26.96 -25.51 -25.34
CA VAL A 56 26.20 -26.69 -25.78
C VAL A 56 24.72 -26.46 -25.52
N MET A 57 24.35 -25.93 -24.35
CA MET A 57 22.96 -25.59 -24.04
C MET A 57 22.38 -24.51 -24.96
N LEU A 58 23.18 -23.52 -25.35
CA LEU A 58 22.77 -22.50 -26.31
C LEU A 58 22.53 -23.08 -27.71
N ARG A 59 23.41 -23.97 -28.18
CA ARG A 59 23.22 -24.70 -29.45
C ARG A 59 21.97 -25.58 -29.39
N LEU A 60 21.83 -26.37 -28.32
CA LEU A 60 20.67 -27.21 -28.06
C LEU A 60 19.38 -26.36 -28.06
N THR A 61 19.26 -25.34 -27.22
CA THR A 61 18.07 -24.47 -27.22
C THR A 61 17.82 -23.78 -28.58
N GLY A 62 18.86 -23.58 -29.38
CA GLY A 62 18.80 -23.04 -30.75
C GLY A 62 18.09 -23.95 -31.77
N GLU A 63 18.01 -25.26 -31.53
CA GLU A 63 17.28 -26.21 -32.38
C GLU A 63 15.78 -26.27 -32.03
N LEU A 64 15.37 -25.71 -30.88
CA LEU A 64 13.96 -25.68 -30.48
C LEU A 64 13.17 -24.65 -31.30
N PRO A 65 11.85 -24.87 -31.48
CA PRO A 65 10.98 -23.86 -32.06
C PRO A 65 11.03 -22.60 -31.19
N ARG A 66 10.87 -21.46 -31.86
CA ARG A 66 11.26 -20.17 -31.27
C ARG A 66 10.49 -19.83 -29.98
N ARG A 67 9.26 -20.33 -29.82
CA ARG A 67 8.38 -20.07 -28.68
C ARG A 67 8.85 -20.80 -27.40
N GLU A 68 9.31 -22.03 -27.55
CA GLU A 68 9.80 -22.89 -26.47
C GLU A 68 11.23 -22.54 -26.09
N ARG A 69 12.04 -22.15 -27.07
CA ARG A 69 13.42 -21.68 -26.88
C ARG A 69 13.52 -20.58 -25.83
N LEU A 70 12.68 -19.54 -25.94
CA LEU A 70 12.73 -18.40 -25.03
C LEU A 70 12.34 -18.80 -23.60
N THR A 71 11.29 -19.62 -23.46
CA THR A 71 10.85 -20.16 -22.17
C THR A 71 11.97 -20.95 -21.49
N LEU A 72 12.62 -21.86 -22.22
CA LEU A 72 13.71 -22.69 -21.71
C LEU A 72 14.92 -21.83 -21.33
N ARG A 73 15.31 -20.86 -22.16
CA ARG A 73 16.45 -19.97 -21.88
C ARG A 73 16.24 -19.11 -20.64
N VAL A 74 15.04 -18.60 -20.41
CA VAL A 74 14.69 -17.84 -19.19
C VAL A 74 14.85 -18.70 -17.94
N LEU A 75 14.31 -19.92 -17.96
CA LEU A 75 14.33 -20.82 -16.81
C LEU A 75 15.76 -21.33 -16.54
N LEU A 76 16.51 -21.66 -17.60
CA LEU A 76 17.90 -22.10 -17.53
C LEU A 76 18.83 -21.00 -17.01
N ALA A 77 18.68 -19.77 -17.52
CA ALA A 77 19.44 -18.62 -17.04
C ALA A 77 19.20 -18.38 -15.54
N ALA A 78 17.94 -18.34 -15.11
CA ALA A 78 17.61 -18.16 -13.70
C ALA A 78 18.20 -19.27 -12.81
N ARG A 79 18.19 -20.54 -13.28
CA ARG A 79 18.79 -21.65 -12.54
C ARG A 79 20.29 -21.46 -12.36
N LEU A 80 21.02 -21.21 -13.44
CA LEU A 80 22.48 -21.00 -13.41
C LEU A 80 22.87 -19.85 -12.48
N LEU A 81 22.13 -18.74 -12.57
CA LEU A 81 22.32 -17.60 -11.68
C LEU A 81 22.09 -17.96 -10.20
N THR A 82 21.09 -18.80 -9.92
CA THR A 82 20.78 -19.26 -8.55
C THR A 82 21.87 -20.21 -8.00
N GLU A 83 22.51 -21.00 -8.85
CA GLU A 83 23.58 -21.93 -8.47
C GLU A 83 24.96 -21.28 -8.35
N GLY A 84 25.08 -19.98 -8.66
CA GLY A 84 26.35 -19.25 -8.63
C GLY A 84 27.18 -19.37 -9.92
N GLU A 85 26.64 -20.02 -10.95
CA GLU A 85 27.24 -20.12 -12.29
C GLU A 85 26.98 -18.83 -13.09
N THR A 86 27.39 -17.69 -12.53
CA THR A 86 26.98 -16.36 -12.99
C THR A 86 27.41 -16.06 -14.43
N ALA A 87 28.63 -16.45 -14.83
CA ALA A 87 29.12 -16.21 -16.19
C ALA A 87 28.28 -16.97 -17.24
N ALA A 88 28.02 -18.25 -16.97
CA ALA A 88 27.16 -19.10 -17.79
C ALA A 88 25.73 -18.57 -17.88
N GLY A 89 25.14 -18.21 -16.73
CA GLY A 89 23.80 -17.64 -16.67
C GLY A 89 23.67 -16.36 -17.49
N ARG A 90 24.62 -15.43 -17.33
CA ARG A 90 24.65 -14.15 -18.06
C ARG A 90 24.76 -14.34 -19.57
N GLN A 91 25.60 -15.27 -20.01
CA GLN A 91 25.72 -15.61 -21.43
C GLN A 91 24.38 -16.07 -22.03
N ILE A 92 23.57 -16.84 -21.28
CA ILE A 92 22.24 -17.25 -21.74
C ILE A 92 21.26 -16.07 -21.73
N VAL A 93 21.31 -15.20 -20.72
CA VAL A 93 20.45 -13.99 -20.63
C VAL A 93 20.62 -13.08 -21.85
N GLU A 94 21.83 -12.90 -22.37
CA GLU A 94 22.06 -12.11 -23.59
C GLU A 94 21.18 -12.57 -24.76
N THR A 95 20.94 -13.89 -24.84
CA THR A 95 20.12 -14.49 -25.89
C THR A 95 18.61 -14.48 -25.62
N VAL A 96 18.18 -14.14 -24.39
CA VAL A 96 16.76 -14.01 -23.99
C VAL A 96 16.14 -12.73 -24.55
N PHE A 97 16.96 -11.67 -24.69
CA PHE A 97 16.50 -10.36 -25.15
C PHE A 97 16.67 -10.15 -26.67
N GLU A 98 17.10 -11.18 -27.40
CA GLU A 98 17.23 -11.20 -28.86
C GLU A 98 15.94 -10.74 -29.60
N PRO A 99 16.06 -10.26 -30.85
CA PRO A 99 15.03 -9.47 -31.51
C PRO A 99 13.64 -10.11 -31.73
N GLU A 100 13.43 -11.44 -31.73
CA GLU A 100 12.08 -12.07 -31.71
C GLU A 100 12.13 -13.62 -31.50
N PRO A 101 11.07 -14.29 -30.96
CA PRO A 101 9.67 -13.87 -30.95
C PRO A 101 9.01 -13.71 -29.59
N TRP A 102 8.16 -12.69 -29.56
CA TRP A 102 7.14 -12.45 -28.55
C TRP A 102 5.77 -12.60 -29.22
N PRO A 103 4.70 -12.97 -28.49
CA PRO A 103 4.61 -13.04 -27.03
C PRO A 103 5.13 -14.34 -26.41
N LEU A 104 5.62 -14.25 -25.16
CA LEU A 104 5.91 -15.41 -24.31
C LEU A 104 4.67 -16.26 -24.05
N GLU A 105 4.90 -17.55 -23.78
CA GLU A 105 3.87 -18.36 -23.15
C GLU A 105 3.47 -17.78 -21.78
N PRO A 106 2.18 -17.77 -21.42
CA PRO A 106 1.72 -17.23 -20.14
C PRO A 106 2.46 -17.79 -18.92
N ALA A 107 2.85 -19.07 -18.96
CA ALA A 107 3.61 -19.73 -17.89
C ALA A 107 5.04 -19.16 -17.74
N ALA A 108 5.71 -18.89 -18.87
CA ALA A 108 7.06 -18.30 -18.88
C ALA A 108 7.03 -16.81 -18.54
N ALA A 109 6.02 -16.09 -19.03
CA ALA A 109 5.79 -14.69 -18.69
C ALA A 109 5.56 -14.52 -17.18
N GLN A 110 4.80 -15.43 -16.56
CA GLN A 110 4.47 -15.41 -15.13
C GLN A 110 5.47 -16.22 -14.28
N SER A 111 6.69 -16.46 -14.75
CA SER A 111 7.66 -17.25 -13.98
C SER A 111 8.45 -16.40 -12.98
N PRO A 112 8.73 -16.90 -11.77
CA PRO A 112 9.64 -16.26 -10.82
C PRO A 112 11.09 -16.15 -11.33
N ALA A 113 11.45 -16.89 -12.38
CA ALA A 113 12.75 -16.80 -13.04
C ALA A 113 13.11 -15.37 -13.47
N TRP A 114 12.11 -14.55 -13.85
CA TRP A 114 12.34 -13.15 -14.20
C TRP A 114 12.88 -12.32 -13.04
N ALA A 115 12.45 -12.61 -11.80
CA ALA A 115 12.98 -11.93 -10.63
C ALA A 115 14.47 -12.25 -10.43
N VAL A 116 14.89 -13.50 -10.67
CA VAL A 116 16.29 -13.91 -10.57
C VAL A 116 17.15 -13.19 -11.62
N ILE A 117 16.69 -13.20 -12.88
CA ILE A 117 17.42 -12.55 -13.98
C ILE A 117 17.54 -11.04 -13.74
N LEU A 118 16.45 -10.37 -13.37
CA LEU A 118 16.46 -8.94 -13.10
C LEU A 118 17.33 -8.60 -11.88
N ALA A 119 17.33 -9.43 -10.85
CA ALA A 119 18.19 -9.22 -9.68
C ALA A 119 19.68 -9.28 -9.99
N ASP A 120 20.10 -10.17 -10.90
CA ASP A 120 21.48 -10.26 -11.36
C ASP A 120 21.84 -9.13 -12.35
N GLN A 121 20.91 -8.79 -13.25
CA GLN A 121 21.09 -7.76 -14.28
C GLN A 121 19.96 -6.71 -14.26
N PRO A 122 19.99 -5.78 -13.28
CA PRO A 122 18.97 -4.76 -13.11
C PRO A 122 18.76 -3.86 -14.34
N ASP A 123 19.80 -3.62 -15.12
CA ASP A 123 19.77 -2.76 -16.32
C ASP A 123 18.83 -3.29 -17.42
N LEU A 124 18.47 -4.57 -17.37
CA LEU A 124 17.53 -5.19 -18.30
C LEU A 124 16.07 -4.85 -18.00
N LEU A 125 15.79 -4.20 -16.86
CA LEU A 125 14.43 -3.88 -16.40
C LEU A 125 13.62 -3.15 -17.45
N GLY A 126 14.18 -2.13 -18.11
CA GLY A 126 13.45 -1.36 -19.12
C GLY A 126 13.15 -2.15 -20.39
N VAL A 127 14.08 -3.02 -20.82
CA VAL A 127 13.86 -3.89 -21.98
C VAL A 127 12.80 -4.93 -21.67
N TRP A 128 12.87 -5.55 -20.51
CA TRP A 128 11.90 -6.53 -20.03
C TRP A 128 10.51 -5.90 -19.85
N ARG A 129 10.42 -4.73 -19.23
CA ARG A 129 9.15 -4.06 -18.91
C ARG A 129 8.34 -3.77 -20.17
N ARG A 130 8.98 -3.32 -21.26
CA ARG A 130 8.33 -3.06 -22.55
C ARG A 130 7.67 -4.30 -23.17
N ARG A 131 8.09 -5.49 -22.77
CA ARG A 131 7.61 -6.76 -23.32
C ARG A 131 6.59 -7.47 -22.41
N MET A 132 6.40 -6.98 -21.18
CA MET A 132 5.51 -7.60 -20.17
C MET A 132 4.21 -6.83 -19.94
N THR A 133 3.16 -7.57 -19.57
CA THR A 133 1.87 -7.01 -19.13
C THR A 133 1.95 -6.53 -17.68
N GLY A 134 1.03 -5.64 -17.29
CA GLY A 134 0.99 -5.05 -15.93
C GLY A 134 0.97 -6.10 -14.81
N ASP A 135 0.14 -7.14 -14.94
CA ASP A 135 0.01 -8.19 -13.92
C ASP A 135 1.28 -9.03 -13.74
N VAL A 136 2.03 -9.24 -14.82
CA VAL A 136 3.33 -9.94 -14.79
C VAL A 136 4.37 -9.05 -14.09
N VAL A 137 4.34 -7.76 -14.40
CA VAL A 137 5.26 -6.79 -13.81
C VAL A 137 5.03 -6.71 -12.30
N GLU A 138 3.79 -6.56 -11.86
CA GLU A 138 3.45 -6.49 -10.44
C GLU A 138 3.92 -7.73 -9.68
N ARG A 139 3.59 -8.94 -10.17
CA ARG A 139 4.03 -10.19 -9.53
C ARG A 139 5.55 -10.34 -9.46
N THR A 140 6.25 -9.94 -10.51
CA THR A 140 7.72 -9.99 -10.53
C THR A 140 8.33 -9.03 -9.51
N MET A 141 7.78 -7.81 -9.39
CA MET A 141 8.20 -6.86 -8.35
C MET A 141 7.90 -7.37 -6.93
N GLU A 142 6.78 -8.09 -6.76
CA GLU A 142 6.47 -8.75 -5.48
C GLU A 142 7.44 -9.87 -5.13
N TRP A 143 7.91 -10.67 -6.10
CA TRP A 143 8.96 -11.67 -5.87
C TRP A 143 10.31 -11.04 -5.55
N LEU A 144 10.71 -10.02 -6.30
CA LEU A 144 11.94 -9.25 -6.03
C LEU A 144 11.92 -8.71 -4.59
N GLY A 145 10.84 -8.03 -4.19
CA GLY A 145 10.67 -7.49 -2.84
C GLY A 145 10.67 -8.52 -1.71
N GLN A 146 10.50 -9.81 -2.03
CA GLN A 146 10.51 -10.92 -1.07
C GLN A 146 11.88 -11.61 -0.99
N GLY A 147 12.46 -11.94 -2.14
CA GLY A 147 13.58 -12.86 -2.24
C GLY A 147 14.95 -12.21 -2.17
N LEU A 148 15.06 -10.90 -2.41
CA LEU A 148 16.35 -10.23 -2.49
C LEU A 148 16.86 -9.71 -1.15
N GLU A 149 18.19 -9.66 -1.02
CA GLU A 149 18.88 -8.93 0.03
C GLU A 149 18.70 -7.41 -0.13
N ASP A 150 18.81 -6.66 0.97
CA ASP A 150 18.54 -5.21 0.98
C ASP A 150 19.41 -4.43 -0.02
N GLY A 151 20.69 -4.80 -0.17
CA GLY A 151 21.58 -4.17 -1.14
C GLY A 151 21.24 -4.47 -2.60
N ALA A 152 20.66 -5.64 -2.89
CA ALA A 152 20.20 -5.98 -4.24
C ALA A 152 18.89 -5.25 -4.58
N LEU A 153 17.99 -5.10 -3.60
CA LEU A 153 16.77 -4.31 -3.73
C LEU A 153 17.07 -2.84 -4.03
N ALA A 154 18.07 -2.27 -3.36
CA ALA A 154 18.57 -0.93 -3.64
C ALA A 154 19.00 -0.79 -5.09
N ARG A 155 19.94 -1.64 -5.56
CA ARG A 155 20.41 -1.63 -6.96
C ARG A 155 19.28 -1.76 -7.97
N MET A 156 18.27 -2.59 -7.69
CA MET A 156 17.08 -2.69 -8.54
C MET A 156 16.30 -1.37 -8.65
N LEU A 157 16.19 -0.62 -7.55
CA LEU A 157 15.60 0.72 -7.58
C LEU A 157 16.49 1.73 -8.30
N GLU A 158 17.82 1.63 -8.19
CA GLU A 158 18.75 2.49 -8.96
C GLU A 158 18.60 2.26 -10.47
N ALA A 159 18.50 0.99 -10.88
CA ALA A 159 18.26 0.62 -12.27
C ALA A 159 16.88 1.07 -12.75
N ALA A 160 15.85 0.96 -11.91
CA ALA A 160 14.52 1.47 -12.24
C ALA A 160 14.52 3.00 -12.38
N GLU A 161 15.27 3.72 -11.56
CA GLU A 161 15.41 5.17 -11.66
C GLU A 161 16.15 5.58 -12.93
N SER A 162 17.32 5.00 -13.18
CA SER A 162 18.16 5.29 -14.34
C SER A 162 17.50 4.91 -15.66
N GLY A 163 16.79 3.79 -15.70
CA GLY A 163 15.97 3.33 -16.82
C GLY A 163 14.65 4.09 -16.99
N ARG A 164 14.33 5.03 -16.10
CA ARG A 164 13.06 5.80 -16.06
C ARG A 164 11.81 4.91 -15.88
N GLU A 165 11.98 3.74 -15.26
CA GLU A 165 10.95 2.72 -14.99
C GLU A 165 10.21 2.99 -13.66
N ARG A 166 9.46 4.09 -13.62
CA ARG A 166 8.76 4.59 -12.43
C ARG A 166 7.68 3.66 -11.88
N GLY A 167 6.94 2.97 -12.76
CA GLY A 167 5.92 2.00 -12.38
C GLY A 167 6.51 0.82 -11.59
N PRO A 168 7.48 0.09 -12.17
CA PRO A 168 8.24 -0.94 -11.45
C PRO A 168 8.88 -0.44 -10.15
N ALA A 169 9.47 0.76 -10.13
CA ALA A 169 10.03 1.35 -8.91
C ALA A 169 8.97 1.48 -7.79
N ARG A 170 7.79 2.03 -8.11
CA ARG A 170 6.69 2.17 -7.15
C ARG A 170 6.17 0.82 -6.65
N MET A 171 6.05 -0.16 -7.54
CA MET A 171 5.64 -1.53 -7.19
C MET A 171 6.65 -2.19 -6.25
N LEU A 172 7.95 -2.06 -6.54
CA LEU A 172 9.03 -2.59 -5.71
C LEU A 172 9.08 -1.92 -4.32
N ILE A 173 8.92 -0.60 -4.25
CA ILE A 173 8.80 0.14 -2.97
C ILE A 173 7.61 -0.40 -2.15
N THR A 174 6.48 -0.64 -2.81
CA THR A 174 5.28 -1.17 -2.16
C THR A 174 5.50 -2.60 -1.67
N ALA A 175 6.17 -3.44 -2.45
CA ALA A 175 6.53 -4.81 -2.07
C ALA A 175 7.46 -4.82 -0.85
N MET A 176 8.51 -3.99 -0.85
CA MET A 176 9.44 -3.84 0.29
C MET A 176 8.73 -3.35 1.55
N TRP A 177 7.83 -2.37 1.42
CA TRP A 177 7.02 -1.87 2.54
C TRP A 177 6.13 -2.98 3.14
N ARG A 178 5.41 -3.73 2.28
CA ARG A 178 4.55 -4.86 2.71
C ARG A 178 5.35 -5.97 3.42
N ARG A 179 6.64 -6.12 3.09
CA ARG A 179 7.56 -7.11 3.66
C ARG A 179 8.45 -6.58 4.78
N ASP A 180 8.14 -5.39 5.28
CA ASP A 180 8.84 -4.73 6.39
C ASP A 180 10.35 -4.49 6.17
N ARG A 181 10.78 -4.31 4.91
CA ARG A 181 12.19 -4.11 4.51
C ARG A 181 12.68 -2.67 4.73
N LEU A 182 12.68 -2.21 5.98
CA LEU A 182 13.07 -0.84 6.34
C LEU A 182 14.52 -0.48 5.91
N PRO A 183 15.54 -1.32 6.14
CA PRO A 183 16.92 -0.93 5.82
C PRO A 183 17.15 -0.72 4.32
N ALA A 184 16.56 -1.57 3.46
CA ALA A 184 16.57 -1.36 2.02
C ALA A 184 15.94 -0.02 1.62
N LEU A 185 14.75 0.30 2.15
CA LEU A 185 14.05 1.55 1.85
C LEU A 185 14.82 2.78 2.36
N LEU A 186 15.47 2.69 3.53
CA LEU A 186 16.32 3.76 4.06
C LEU A 186 17.53 4.00 3.17
N HIS A 187 18.19 2.94 2.70
CA HIS A 187 19.30 3.07 1.77
C HIS A 187 18.87 3.79 0.48
N CYS A 188 17.66 3.50 -0.01
CA CYS A 188 17.13 4.13 -1.21
C CYS A 188 16.76 5.61 -1.04
N MET A 189 16.52 6.08 0.19
CA MET A 189 16.18 7.49 0.44
C MET A 189 17.34 8.45 0.12
N ASP A 190 18.58 7.96 0.23
CA ASP A 190 19.78 8.75 -0.05
C ASP A 190 20.16 8.74 -1.54
N MET A 191 19.46 7.97 -2.37
CA MET A 191 19.70 7.94 -3.80
C MET A 191 19.23 9.23 -4.48
N PRO A 192 20.00 9.79 -5.42
CA PRO A 192 19.59 10.95 -6.19
C PRO A 192 18.52 10.55 -7.21
N ILE A 193 17.23 10.63 -6.84
CA ILE A 193 16.14 10.54 -7.83
C ILE A 193 16.19 11.81 -8.68
N ARG A 194 16.61 11.70 -9.95
CA ARG A 194 16.79 12.81 -10.87
C ARG A 194 15.43 13.36 -11.30
N ASP A 195 15.24 14.67 -11.13
CA ASP A 195 14.07 15.35 -11.66
C ASP A 195 14.29 15.65 -13.14
N HIS A 196 13.68 14.83 -14.01
CA HIS A 196 13.58 15.13 -15.43
C HIS A 196 12.44 16.13 -15.63
N HIS A 197 12.71 17.40 -15.32
CA HIS A 197 11.76 18.49 -15.48
C HIS A 197 11.18 18.53 -16.90
N GLY A 198 9.85 18.62 -17.01
CA GLY A 198 9.17 19.01 -18.25
C GLY A 198 8.48 17.90 -19.04
N GLU A 199 8.75 16.63 -18.75
CA GLU A 199 8.10 15.52 -19.47
C GLU A 199 7.00 14.91 -18.58
N LYS A 200 5.73 15.13 -18.94
CA LYS A 200 4.62 14.29 -18.48
C LYS A 200 4.68 13.00 -19.30
N TRP A 201 5.15 11.92 -18.68
CA TRP A 201 5.29 10.61 -19.31
C TRP A 201 3.98 9.82 -19.29
N GLU A 202 3.89 8.73 -20.06
CA GLU A 202 2.68 7.92 -20.34
C GLU A 202 1.84 7.49 -19.11
N TYR A 203 2.37 7.57 -17.89
CA TYR A 203 1.64 7.26 -16.64
C TYR A 203 1.65 8.38 -15.59
N GLY A 204 2.01 9.60 -15.96
CA GLY A 204 1.77 10.82 -15.18
C GLY A 204 2.56 11.02 -13.89
N GLN A 205 3.43 10.08 -13.48
CA GLN A 205 4.13 10.20 -12.19
C GLN A 205 5.48 10.91 -12.29
N SER A 206 5.71 11.94 -11.46
CA SER A 206 6.97 12.71 -11.39
C SER A 206 8.04 12.02 -10.52
N ALA A 207 9.31 12.44 -10.64
CA ALA A 207 10.39 11.97 -9.74
C ALA A 207 10.09 12.29 -8.28
N GLN A 208 9.51 13.46 -8.05
CA GLN A 208 9.06 13.93 -6.76
C GLN A 208 7.96 13.03 -6.17
N GLU A 209 7.07 12.47 -6.98
CA GLU A 209 6.04 11.54 -6.51
C GLU A 209 6.60 10.21 -6.03
N ILE A 210 7.59 9.63 -6.72
CA ILE A 210 8.27 8.42 -6.23
C ILE A 210 8.99 8.70 -4.92
N ARG A 211 9.69 9.83 -4.84
CA ARG A 211 10.38 10.23 -3.60
C ARG A 211 9.39 10.40 -2.45
N GLY A 212 8.27 11.09 -2.70
CA GLY A 212 7.18 11.24 -1.73
C GLY A 212 6.56 9.91 -1.32
N TRP A 213 6.42 8.96 -2.26
CA TRP A 213 5.91 7.61 -1.97
C TRP A 213 6.89 6.80 -1.11
N LEU A 214 8.18 6.79 -1.47
CA LEU A 214 9.24 6.15 -0.71
C LEU A 214 9.30 6.71 0.72
N LEU A 215 9.32 8.04 0.83
CA LEU A 215 9.31 8.76 2.10
C LEU A 215 8.08 8.43 2.94
N GLY A 216 6.89 8.38 2.33
CA GLY A 216 5.65 7.98 2.99
C GLY A 216 5.69 6.55 3.52
N CYS A 217 6.23 5.60 2.75
CA CYS A 217 6.44 4.22 3.19
C CYS A 217 7.41 4.14 4.39
N VAL A 218 8.57 4.80 4.30
CA VAL A 218 9.57 4.85 5.38
C VAL A 218 9.01 5.51 6.64
N CYS A 219 8.43 6.72 6.52
CA CYS A 219 7.87 7.45 7.66
C CYS A 219 6.76 6.57 8.34
N ARG A 220 5.90 5.85 7.59
CA ARG A 220 4.93 4.89 8.20
C ARG A 220 5.58 3.74 8.95
N MET A 221 6.62 3.15 8.39
CA MET A 221 7.34 2.01 9.00
C MET A 221 8.06 2.40 10.28
N LEU A 222 8.63 3.60 10.33
CA LEU A 222 9.26 4.16 11.52
C LEU A 222 8.21 4.47 12.60
N LEU A 223 7.08 5.06 12.22
CA LEU A 223 5.98 5.35 13.14
C LEU A 223 5.39 4.08 13.78
N LYS A 224 5.17 3.02 12.99
CA LYS A 224 4.73 1.71 13.53
C LYS A 224 5.70 1.11 14.56
N ARG A 225 6.99 1.47 14.48
CA ARG A 225 8.04 1.05 15.42
C ARG A 225 8.25 2.03 16.58
N GLY A 226 7.41 3.07 16.72
CA GLY A 226 7.56 4.10 17.75
C GLY A 226 8.73 5.08 17.51
N ARG A 227 9.38 5.04 16.34
CA ARG A 227 10.53 5.90 15.99
C ARG A 227 10.06 7.25 15.43
N ILE A 228 9.29 7.98 16.22
CA ILE A 228 8.57 9.20 15.78
C ILE A 228 9.53 10.33 15.39
N ARG A 229 10.53 10.61 16.21
CA ARG A 229 11.50 11.70 15.95
C ARG A 229 12.25 11.45 14.65
N GLU A 230 12.73 10.23 14.46
CA GLU A 230 13.44 9.84 13.25
C GLU A 230 12.57 9.94 11.99
N ALA A 231 11.30 9.53 12.07
CA ALA A 231 10.37 9.73 10.95
C ALA A 231 10.25 11.22 10.60
N LEU A 232 10.10 12.09 11.60
CA LEU A 232 10.00 13.53 11.38
C LEU A 232 11.29 14.14 10.81
N ASP A 233 12.45 13.74 11.34
CA ASP A 233 13.75 14.25 10.90
C ASP A 233 14.09 13.78 9.48
N LEU A 234 13.71 12.56 9.11
CA LEU A 234 13.86 12.04 7.76
C LEU A 234 12.94 12.78 6.78
N CYS A 235 11.68 12.99 7.17
CA CYS A 235 10.74 13.81 6.42
C CYS A 235 11.29 15.28 6.26
N ARG A 236 11.97 15.88 7.26
CA ARG A 236 12.69 17.18 7.17
C ARG A 236 13.88 17.20 6.24
N LYS A 237 14.65 16.11 6.20
CA LYS A 237 15.86 16.01 5.37
C LYS A 237 15.51 15.92 3.88
N HIS A 238 14.40 15.26 3.53
CA HIS A 238 14.11 14.85 2.16
C HIS A 238 12.93 15.57 1.50
N ASP A 239 12.19 16.42 2.22
CA ASP A 239 11.05 17.17 1.68
C ASP A 239 11.06 18.63 2.16
N ALA A 240 10.77 19.56 1.25
CA ALA A 240 10.67 20.98 1.55
C ALA A 240 9.45 21.31 2.43
N ARG A 241 8.42 20.46 2.40
CA ARG A 241 7.22 20.53 3.26
C ARG A 241 7.11 19.25 4.08
N PRO A 242 7.97 19.06 5.09
CA PRO A 242 8.16 17.77 5.75
C PRO A 242 6.94 17.23 6.49
N LEU A 243 6.03 18.13 6.89
CA LEU A 243 4.82 17.75 7.59
C LEU A 243 3.72 17.21 6.66
N VAL A 244 3.84 17.37 5.34
CA VAL A 244 2.93 16.73 4.37
C VAL A 244 3.06 15.21 4.38
N PRO A 245 4.22 14.60 4.05
CA PRO A 245 4.37 13.15 4.09
C PRO A 245 4.26 12.59 5.52
N PHE A 246 4.73 13.33 6.52
CA PHE A 246 4.62 12.92 7.93
C PHE A 246 3.18 12.86 8.42
N SER A 247 2.34 13.87 8.12
CA SER A 247 0.94 13.89 8.53
C SER A 247 0.12 12.76 7.90
N GLN A 248 0.35 12.47 6.61
CA GLN A 248 -0.26 11.33 5.93
C GLN A 248 0.16 10.00 6.58
N ALA A 249 1.45 9.85 6.91
CA ALA A 249 1.96 8.68 7.59
C ALA A 249 1.31 8.50 8.97
N ALA A 250 1.30 9.57 9.79
CA ALA A 250 0.72 9.57 11.14
C ALA A 250 -0.76 9.18 11.15
N ARG A 251 -1.55 9.73 10.22
CA ARG A 251 -2.96 9.41 10.05
C ARG A 251 -3.18 7.94 9.69
N TRP A 252 -2.39 7.39 8.76
CA TRP A 252 -2.56 6.01 8.31
C TRP A 252 -2.12 5.00 9.36
N THR A 253 -1.06 5.31 10.12
CA THR A 253 -0.61 4.46 11.22
C THR A 253 -1.41 4.66 12.49
N LYS A 254 -2.23 5.71 12.57
CA LYS A 254 -3.04 6.10 13.75
C LYS A 254 -2.21 6.20 15.02
N VAL A 255 -0.97 6.71 14.92
CA VAL A 255 -0.07 6.87 16.08
C VAL A 255 -0.39 8.20 16.77
N PRO A 256 -0.97 8.19 17.99
CA PRO A 256 -1.51 9.40 18.62
C PRO A 256 -0.47 10.50 18.84
N GLU A 257 0.72 10.13 19.32
CA GLU A 257 1.80 11.08 19.60
C GLU A 257 2.29 11.77 18.32
N ALA A 258 2.34 11.04 17.19
CA ALA A 258 2.69 11.60 15.90
C ALA A 258 1.61 12.54 15.36
N MET A 259 0.33 12.17 15.50
CA MET A 259 -0.78 13.04 15.13
C MET A 259 -0.81 14.31 15.98
N ARG A 260 -0.49 14.22 17.28
CA ARG A 260 -0.39 15.39 18.17
C ARG A 260 0.68 16.38 17.70
N LEU A 261 1.87 15.89 17.30
CA LEU A 261 2.93 16.74 16.73
C LEU A 261 2.49 17.47 15.46
N VAL A 262 1.67 16.81 14.62
CA VAL A 262 1.07 17.46 13.44
C VAL A 262 0.12 18.58 13.87
N LEU A 263 -0.73 18.34 14.86
CA LEU A 263 -1.69 19.34 15.34
C LEU A 263 -1.06 20.53 16.08
N GLU A 264 0.15 20.35 16.62
CA GLU A 264 0.97 21.43 17.19
C GLU A 264 1.54 22.38 16.10
N SER A 265 1.53 21.97 14.84
CA SER A 265 2.05 22.73 13.70
C SER A 265 0.97 23.54 12.99
N ALA A 266 1.37 24.50 12.15
CA ALA A 266 0.42 25.25 11.34
C ALA A 266 -0.20 24.36 10.26
N PRO A 267 -1.48 24.56 9.89
CA PRO A 267 -2.13 23.76 8.85
C PRO A 267 -1.42 23.80 7.50
N ASP A 268 -0.86 24.95 7.14
CA ASP A 268 -0.11 25.13 5.89
C ASP A 268 1.16 24.28 5.82
N ASP A 269 1.78 23.96 6.95
CA ASP A 269 2.94 23.07 6.94
C ASP A 269 2.55 21.62 6.58
N CYS A 270 1.30 21.26 6.85
CA CYS A 270 0.77 19.89 6.76
C CYS A 270 0.06 19.59 5.43
N GLY A 271 0.08 20.51 4.46
CA GLY A 271 -0.62 20.36 3.19
C GLY A 271 -1.96 21.09 3.14
N GLY A 272 -2.24 21.94 4.13
CA GLY A 272 -3.44 22.76 4.23
C GLY A 272 -4.40 22.29 5.33
N LEU A 273 -5.43 23.10 5.58
CA LEU A 273 -6.35 22.92 6.68
C LEU A 273 -7.14 21.62 6.60
N SER A 274 -7.58 21.22 5.41
CA SER A 274 -8.30 19.94 5.22
C SER A 274 -7.48 18.73 5.67
N GLN A 275 -6.18 18.69 5.35
CA GLN A 275 -5.28 17.58 5.74
C GLN A 275 -5.01 17.60 7.25
N TRP A 276 -4.80 18.78 7.83
CA TRP A 276 -4.66 18.98 9.27
C TRP A 276 -5.91 18.55 10.03
N ALA A 277 -7.10 18.94 9.55
CA ALA A 277 -8.38 18.59 10.16
C ALA A 277 -8.69 17.09 10.07
N ALA A 278 -8.31 16.43 8.96
CA ALA A 278 -8.39 14.97 8.84
C ALA A 278 -7.50 14.24 9.87
N VAL A 279 -6.36 14.82 10.25
CA VAL A 279 -5.51 14.30 11.34
C VAL A 279 -6.19 14.50 12.69
N ALA A 280 -6.80 15.66 12.94
CA ALA A 280 -7.57 15.91 14.15
C ALA A 280 -8.73 14.92 14.29
N GLU A 281 -9.51 14.71 13.22
CA GLU A 281 -10.59 13.74 13.19
C GLU A 281 -10.08 12.33 13.55
N THR A 282 -8.98 11.91 12.93
CA THR A 282 -8.40 10.58 13.17
C THR A 282 -7.90 10.43 14.61
N LEU A 283 -7.30 11.48 15.19
CA LEU A 283 -6.85 11.47 16.58
C LEU A 283 -8.02 11.40 17.56
N ALA A 284 -9.10 12.14 17.31
CA ALA A 284 -10.33 12.09 18.12
C ALA A 284 -10.96 10.69 18.13
N TRP A 285 -10.88 9.97 17.01
CA TRP A 285 -11.31 8.57 16.92
C TRP A 285 -10.37 7.59 17.61
N ALA A 286 -9.06 7.84 17.55
CA ALA A 286 -8.05 6.97 18.17
C ALA A 286 -7.97 7.12 19.69
N LYS A 287 -8.34 8.29 20.22
CA LYS A 287 -8.34 8.64 21.64
C LYS A 287 -9.74 9.13 22.06
N ASP A 288 -9.84 10.42 22.37
CA ASP A 288 -11.04 11.11 22.79
C ASP A 288 -11.06 12.51 22.15
N VAL A 289 -12.21 13.17 22.21
CA VAL A 289 -12.35 14.51 21.63
C VAL A 289 -11.60 15.54 22.46
N ALA A 290 -11.50 15.35 23.78
CA ALA A 290 -10.72 16.20 24.67
C ALA A 290 -9.26 16.40 24.21
N THR A 291 -8.64 15.36 23.63
CA THR A 291 -7.26 15.42 23.11
C THR A 291 -7.09 16.40 21.95
N VAL A 292 -8.13 16.61 21.13
CA VAL A 292 -8.05 17.48 19.94
C VAL A 292 -8.59 18.88 20.20
N TRP A 293 -9.41 19.05 21.23
CA TRP A 293 -10.02 20.32 21.60
C TRP A 293 -9.03 21.50 21.72
N PRO A 294 -7.85 21.36 22.37
CA PRO A 294 -6.88 22.45 22.51
C PRO A 294 -6.39 23.04 21.19
N PHE A 295 -6.46 22.26 20.11
CA PHE A 295 -6.02 22.64 18.78
C PHE A 295 -7.17 23.24 17.97
N VAL A 296 -8.35 22.61 18.01
CA VAL A 296 -9.51 23.07 17.24
C VAL A 296 -10.12 24.35 17.82
N GLN A 297 -10.09 24.55 19.14
CA GLN A 297 -10.67 25.75 19.76
C GLN A 297 -10.00 27.07 19.33
N LYS A 298 -8.80 26.99 18.73
CA LYS A 298 -8.03 28.13 18.24
C LYS A 298 -8.34 28.49 16.78
N ARG A 299 -9.23 27.73 16.11
CA ARG A 299 -9.57 27.89 14.70
C ARG A 299 -10.58 29.03 14.50
N THR A 300 -10.46 29.73 13.38
CA THR A 300 -11.33 30.86 13.03
C THR A 300 -12.64 30.38 12.38
N ALA A 301 -13.63 31.27 12.25
CA ALA A 301 -14.86 30.94 11.51
C ALA A 301 -14.59 30.60 10.04
N GLU A 302 -13.53 31.17 9.44
CA GLU A 302 -13.08 30.86 8.08
C GLU A 302 -12.51 29.44 8.00
N ASP A 303 -11.69 29.03 8.98
CA ASP A 303 -11.17 27.67 9.08
C ASP A 303 -12.33 26.65 9.14
N TRP A 304 -13.39 26.99 9.88
CA TRP A 304 -14.59 26.17 9.96
C TRP A 304 -15.39 26.11 8.66
N ALA A 305 -15.39 27.17 7.85
CA ALA A 305 -16.03 27.14 6.54
C ALA A 305 -15.26 26.23 5.56
N GLU A 306 -13.93 26.21 5.63
CA GLU A 306 -13.08 25.39 4.75
C GLU A 306 -13.08 23.91 5.16
N ALA A 307 -12.90 23.61 6.46
CA ALA A 307 -12.76 22.23 6.96
C ALA A 307 -13.97 21.73 7.76
N GLY A 308 -15.13 22.37 7.58
CA GLY A 308 -16.34 22.15 8.39
C GLY A 308 -16.78 20.70 8.51
N LEU A 309 -16.69 19.92 7.43
CA LEU A 309 -17.04 18.49 7.45
C LEU A 309 -16.26 17.71 8.51
N PHE A 310 -14.95 17.97 8.66
CA PHE A 310 -14.11 17.28 9.63
C PHE A 310 -14.47 17.68 11.06
N PHE A 311 -14.70 18.97 11.30
CA PHE A 311 -15.08 19.46 12.61
C PHE A 311 -16.50 19.03 13.01
N GLU A 312 -17.43 18.92 12.05
CA GLU A 312 -18.74 18.31 12.28
C GLU A 312 -18.60 16.85 12.75
N VAL A 313 -17.75 16.05 12.11
CA VAL A 313 -17.51 14.66 12.51
C VAL A 313 -16.92 14.56 13.91
N ILE A 314 -15.98 15.44 14.26
CA ILE A 314 -15.42 15.51 15.63
C ILE A 314 -16.50 15.91 16.64
N THR A 315 -17.37 16.85 16.28
CA THR A 315 -18.48 17.29 17.13
C THR A 315 -19.48 16.16 17.35
N ASP A 316 -19.86 15.44 16.30
CA ASP A 316 -20.72 14.27 16.40
C ASP A 316 -20.07 13.18 17.26
N ARG A 317 -18.76 12.96 17.12
CA ARG A 317 -18.01 12.03 17.95
C ARG A 317 -18.11 12.39 19.43
N ALA A 318 -18.01 13.68 19.78
CA ALA A 318 -18.19 14.16 21.16
C ALA A 318 -19.60 13.87 21.68
N MET A 319 -20.63 14.11 20.86
CA MET A 319 -22.01 13.80 21.22
C MET A 319 -22.23 12.29 21.44
N ILE A 320 -21.68 11.45 20.56
CA ILE A 320 -21.81 9.99 20.63
C ILE A 320 -21.13 9.41 21.87
N THR A 321 -20.00 10.00 22.28
CA THR A 321 -19.22 9.56 23.44
C THR A 321 -19.68 10.17 24.76
N GLY A 322 -20.64 11.10 24.72
CA GLY A 322 -21.14 11.78 25.91
C GLY A 322 -20.26 12.95 26.38
N GLU A 323 -19.27 13.37 25.59
CA GLU A 323 -18.46 14.57 25.80
C GLU A 323 -19.27 15.85 25.41
N VAL A 324 -20.43 16.03 26.03
CA VAL A 324 -21.45 17.04 25.66
C VAL A 324 -20.89 18.47 25.75
N ASP A 325 -20.14 18.78 26.80
CA ASP A 325 -19.53 20.11 26.99
C ASP A 325 -18.55 20.46 25.86
N LEU A 326 -17.81 19.47 25.37
CA LEU A 326 -16.93 19.68 24.21
C LEU A 326 -17.74 19.89 22.95
N ALA A 327 -18.79 19.09 22.71
CA ALA A 327 -19.68 19.28 21.56
C ALA A 327 -20.30 20.69 21.53
N GLU A 328 -20.61 21.26 22.69
CA GLU A 328 -21.05 22.65 22.84
C GLU A 328 -19.96 23.66 22.51
N GLY A 329 -18.74 23.41 22.97
CA GLY A 329 -17.58 24.21 22.60
C GLY A 329 -17.37 24.27 21.08
N PHE A 330 -17.42 23.12 20.40
CA PHE A 330 -17.33 23.05 18.94
C PHE A 330 -18.48 23.81 18.26
N LEU A 331 -19.71 23.66 18.76
CA LEU A 331 -20.89 24.37 18.26
C LEU A 331 -20.79 25.89 18.38
N ALA A 332 -20.13 26.40 19.43
CA ALA A 332 -19.94 27.83 19.62
C ALA A 332 -18.98 28.45 18.58
N LEU A 333 -18.11 27.63 17.98
CA LEU A 333 -17.15 28.04 16.96
C LEU A 333 -17.69 27.84 15.53
N ALA A 334 -18.67 26.96 15.35
CA ALA A 334 -19.24 26.64 14.06
C ALA A 334 -20.06 27.82 13.48
N PRO A 335 -19.89 28.15 12.19
CA PRO A 335 -20.76 29.09 11.47
C PRO A 335 -22.22 28.68 11.57
N GLU A 336 -23.15 29.65 11.58
CA GLU A 336 -24.58 29.40 11.86
C GLU A 336 -25.22 28.34 10.96
N GLY A 337 -24.84 28.29 9.68
CA GLY A 337 -25.31 27.28 8.72
C GLY A 337 -24.96 25.84 9.11
N THR A 338 -23.77 25.64 9.69
CA THR A 338 -23.27 24.35 10.18
C THR A 338 -23.74 24.06 11.62
N ALA A 339 -23.83 25.10 12.45
CA ALA A 339 -24.24 24.97 13.84
C ALA A 339 -25.71 24.50 13.98
N ARG A 340 -26.61 24.97 13.11
CA ARG A 340 -28.05 24.65 13.20
C ARG A 340 -28.36 23.14 13.20
N PRO A 341 -27.89 22.33 12.23
CA PRO A 341 -28.12 20.87 12.26
C PRO A 341 -27.39 20.18 13.42
N LEU A 342 -26.23 20.67 13.84
CA LEU A 342 -25.50 20.13 15.00
C LEU A 342 -26.25 20.40 16.32
N ARG A 343 -26.89 21.56 16.52
CA ARG A 343 -27.68 21.86 17.73
C ARG A 343 -28.85 20.89 17.89
N ALA A 344 -29.52 20.53 16.79
CA ALA A 344 -30.58 19.53 16.80
C ALA A 344 -30.05 18.14 17.22
N ARG A 345 -28.89 17.74 16.69
CA ARG A 345 -28.21 16.49 17.07
C ARG A 345 -27.79 16.48 18.54
N LEU A 346 -27.25 17.60 19.05
CA LEU A 346 -26.85 17.74 20.45
C LEU A 346 -28.05 17.62 21.39
N ALA A 347 -29.18 18.25 21.06
CA ALA A 347 -30.40 18.14 21.85
C ALA A 347 -30.85 16.67 21.97
N LEU A 348 -30.78 15.89 20.88
CA LEU A 348 -31.07 14.46 20.90
C LEU A 348 -30.06 13.67 21.73
N ALA A 349 -28.77 13.99 21.63
CA ALA A 349 -27.72 13.34 22.42
C ALA A 349 -27.93 13.58 23.92
N ARG A 350 -28.23 14.81 24.33
CA ARG A 350 -28.57 15.16 25.73
C ARG A 350 -29.76 14.34 26.24
N ILE A 351 -30.84 14.18 25.46
CA ILE A 351 -32.00 13.34 25.83
C ILE A 351 -31.59 11.88 26.03
N ARG A 352 -30.73 11.34 25.16
CA ARG A 352 -30.23 9.97 25.29
C ARG A 352 -29.40 9.78 26.56
N THR A 353 -28.45 10.67 26.82
CA THR A 353 -27.61 10.64 28.03
C THR A 353 -28.45 10.79 29.29
N VAL A 354 -29.41 11.73 29.30
CA VAL A 354 -30.38 11.87 30.40
C VAL A 354 -31.20 10.60 30.59
N ARG A 355 -31.63 9.93 29.52
CA ARG A 355 -32.37 8.66 29.63
C ARG A 355 -31.51 7.53 30.18
N GLU A 356 -30.24 7.45 29.80
CA GLU A 356 -29.29 6.44 30.28
C GLU A 356 -28.92 6.69 31.76
N LEU A 357 -28.73 7.95 32.18
CA LEU A 357 -28.45 8.35 33.57
C LEU A 357 -29.69 8.34 34.48
N ALA A 358 -30.87 8.65 33.94
CA ALA A 358 -32.12 8.62 34.68
C ALA A 358 -32.70 7.20 34.79
N ALA A 359 -32.30 6.23 33.97
CA ALA A 359 -32.81 4.86 34.06
C ALA A 359 -32.50 4.16 35.42
N PRO A 360 -31.32 4.34 36.02
CA PRO A 360 -31.05 3.92 37.41
C PRO A 360 -31.79 4.77 38.45
N ALA A 361 -31.80 6.10 38.31
CA ALA A 361 -32.40 7.02 39.28
C ALA A 361 -33.94 6.96 39.32
N MET A 362 -34.59 6.71 38.18
CA MET A 362 -36.05 6.53 38.06
C MET A 362 -36.57 5.26 38.75
N LYS A 363 -35.70 4.31 39.12
CA LYS A 363 -36.06 3.18 39.98
C LYS A 363 -36.19 3.57 41.47
N LEU A 364 -35.60 4.71 41.87
CA LEU A 364 -35.49 5.15 43.26
C LEU A 364 -36.39 6.36 43.59
N LEU A 365 -37.04 6.98 42.59
CA LEU A 365 -37.89 8.15 42.80
C LEU A 365 -39.37 7.76 43.04
N PRO A 366 -40.06 8.34 44.05
CA PRO A 366 -41.46 8.05 44.37
C PRO A 366 -42.43 8.33 43.21
N ASN A 367 -42.05 9.23 42.30
CA ASN A 367 -42.82 9.63 41.12
C ASN A 367 -42.39 8.93 39.81
N GLY A 368 -41.51 7.93 39.87
CA GLY A 368 -41.05 7.18 38.69
C GLY A 368 -42.18 6.48 37.92
N ALA A 369 -43.37 6.34 38.50
CA ALA A 369 -44.56 5.82 37.83
C ALA A 369 -45.12 6.77 36.75
N ARG A 370 -45.10 8.10 36.97
CA ARG A 370 -45.62 9.10 36.00
C ARG A 370 -44.76 9.16 34.73
N TRP A 371 -43.44 9.15 34.89
CA TRP A 371 -42.48 9.13 33.79
C TRP A 371 -42.52 7.81 32.99
N ARG A 372 -42.71 6.68 33.67
CA ARG A 372 -42.95 5.37 33.03
C ARG A 372 -44.26 5.32 32.26
N LEU A 373 -45.30 6.01 32.71
CA LEU A 373 -46.59 6.09 32.02
C LEU A 373 -46.51 6.92 30.73
N ALA A 374 -45.75 8.02 30.74
CA ALA A 374 -45.49 8.84 29.56
C ALA A 374 -44.70 8.04 28.48
N LEU A 375 -43.69 7.27 28.89
CA LEU A 375 -42.88 6.42 28.00
C LEU A 375 -43.65 5.25 27.36
N ARG A 376 -44.79 4.81 27.93
CA ARG A 376 -45.57 3.66 27.45
C ARG A 376 -46.69 4.03 26.47
N ARG A 377 -47.00 5.32 26.27
CA ARG A 377 -48.01 5.76 25.31
C ARG A 377 -47.42 5.83 23.89
N LYS A 378 -48.19 5.44 22.87
CA LYS A 378 -47.83 5.66 21.46
C LYS A 378 -47.76 7.18 21.23
N GLY A 379 -46.59 7.69 20.84
CA GLY A 379 -46.31 9.15 20.81
C GLY A 379 -45.62 9.71 22.07
N GLY A 380 -45.37 8.90 23.10
CA GLY A 380 -44.73 9.34 24.35
C GLY A 380 -43.30 9.89 24.20
N ARG A 381 -42.63 9.57 23.08
CA ARG A 381 -41.34 10.17 22.71
C ARG A 381 -41.50 11.61 22.20
N GLU A 382 -42.58 11.89 21.46
CA GLU A 382 -42.91 13.22 20.97
C GLU A 382 -43.46 14.10 22.10
N GLU A 383 -44.23 13.54 23.03
CA GLU A 383 -44.73 14.25 24.21
C GLU A 383 -43.58 14.66 25.16
N LEU A 384 -42.62 13.76 25.40
CA LEU A 384 -41.42 14.06 26.20
C LEU A 384 -40.48 15.04 25.51
N ALA A 385 -40.30 14.91 24.19
CA ALA A 385 -39.53 15.87 23.41
C ALA A 385 -40.21 17.24 23.39
N ARG A 386 -41.55 17.30 23.28
CA ARG A 386 -42.34 18.53 23.29
C ARG A 386 -42.35 19.22 24.66
N LEU A 387 -42.43 18.46 25.76
CA LEU A 387 -42.32 18.99 27.12
C LEU A 387 -40.91 19.54 27.39
N ALA A 388 -39.86 18.80 26.99
CA ALA A 388 -38.48 19.28 27.10
C ALA A 388 -38.19 20.49 26.20
N LEU A 389 -38.77 20.55 25.00
CA LEU A 389 -38.66 21.73 24.12
C LEU A 389 -39.44 22.92 24.67
N SER A 390 -40.61 22.69 25.27
CA SER A 390 -41.47 23.74 25.85
C SER A 390 -40.82 24.38 27.07
N ASP A 391 -40.23 23.58 27.98
CA ASP A 391 -39.50 24.09 29.14
C ASP A 391 -38.19 24.78 28.73
N PHE A 392 -37.61 24.44 27.58
CA PHE A 392 -36.39 25.08 27.04
C PHE A 392 -36.67 26.37 26.25
N LEU A 393 -37.83 26.48 25.58
CA LEU A 393 -38.20 27.63 24.76
C LEU A 393 -38.94 28.73 25.56
N TYR A 394 -39.58 28.36 26.67
CA TYR A 394 -40.46 29.26 27.43
C TYR A 394 -40.20 29.26 28.95
N GLY A 395 -39.16 28.59 29.42
CA GLY A 395 -38.69 28.59 30.81
C GLY A 395 -37.63 29.64 31.07
#